data_AF-A0A401IH56-F1
#
_entry.id   AF-A0A401IH56-F1
#
_cell.length_a   1.000
_cell.length_b   1.000
_cell.length_c   1.000
_cell.angle_alpha   90.00
_cell.angle_beta   90.00
_cell.angle_gamma   90.00
#
_symmetry.space_group_name_H-M   'P 1'
#
loop_
_entity.id
_entity.type
_entity.pdbx_description
1 polymer ?
#
loop_
_entity_poly.entity_id
_entity_poly.type
_entity_poly.pdbx_seq_one_letter_code
_entity_poly.pdbx_strand_id
1 'polypeptide(L)'
;MFSCGHKGYGQICHRCAQEQLAWQERKQQKNDWEATFAEDLVDLRTLPKNVVLKARQILQALANQQDYRQFHGKRLRHDRFVISIPVTRHYRLICRDQGNLLIPEAVISHEDYNVCKPGH
;
A
#
# COMPACT_ATOMS: atom_id res chain seq x y z
N MET A 1 25.23 39.77 -5.26
CA MET A 1 25.39 38.36 -5.69
C MET A 1 25.46 37.53 -4.43
N PHE A 2 24.58 36.54 -4.27
CA PHE A 2 24.55 35.73 -3.03
C PHE A 2 25.67 34.69 -3.05
N SER A 3 26.12 34.24 -1.87
CA SER A 3 27.13 33.17 -1.70
C SER A 3 26.68 31.81 -2.29
N CYS A 4 25.38 31.64 -2.54
CA CYS A 4 24.82 30.51 -3.30
C CYS A 4 24.90 30.65 -4.83
N GLY A 5 25.53 31.72 -5.35
CA GLY A 5 25.72 31.94 -6.80
C GLY A 5 24.54 32.59 -7.53
N HIS A 6 23.40 32.77 -6.87
CA HIS A 6 22.21 33.39 -7.47
C HIS A 6 22.25 34.93 -7.43
N LYS A 7 21.63 35.57 -8.45
CA LYS A 7 21.48 37.03 -8.54
C LYS A 7 20.28 37.50 -7.72
N GLY A 8 20.48 38.54 -6.90
CA GLY A 8 19.42 39.25 -6.19
C GLY A 8 19.97 40.30 -5.23
N TYR A 9 19.06 41.14 -4.72
CA TYR A 9 19.36 42.37 -3.96
C TYR A 9 18.83 42.35 -2.51
N GLY A 10 18.27 41.22 -2.06
CA GLY A 10 17.71 41.06 -0.71
C GLY A 10 18.67 40.39 0.28
N GLN A 11 18.23 40.17 1.52
CA GLN A 11 19.00 39.41 2.54
C GLN A 11 18.87 37.88 2.38
N ILE A 12 17.81 37.41 1.70
CA ILE A 12 17.54 35.99 1.49
C ILE A 12 17.50 35.67 -0.01
N CYS A 13 18.08 34.53 -0.39
CA CYS A 13 17.93 34.00 -1.73
C CYS A 13 16.59 33.27 -1.84
N HIS A 14 15.61 33.88 -2.51
CA HIS A 14 14.28 33.29 -2.71
C HIS A 14 14.32 31.95 -3.44
N ARG A 15 15.30 31.73 -4.34
CA ARG A 15 15.48 30.47 -5.07
C ARG A 15 15.89 29.34 -4.12
N CYS A 16 16.89 29.57 -3.28
CA CYS A 16 17.30 28.60 -2.26
C CYS A 16 16.19 28.35 -1.23
N ALA A 17 15.42 29.39 -0.86
CA ALA A 17 14.27 29.23 0.02
C ALA A 17 13.18 28.35 -0.61
N GLN A 18 12.86 28.55 -1.90
CA GLN A 18 11.91 27.69 -2.63
C GLN A 18 12.42 26.24 -2.74
N GLU A 19 13.71 26.03 -2.99
CA GLU A 19 14.29 24.69 -3.04
C GLU A 19 14.19 23.97 -1.69
N GLN A 20 14.43 24.68 -0.58
CA GLN A 20 14.26 24.12 0.76
C GLN A 20 12.80 23.81 1.08
N LEU A 21 11.87 24.70 0.72
CA LEU A 21 10.43 24.46 0.85
C LEU A 21 10.01 23.22 0.05
N ALA A 22 10.41 23.12 -1.21
CA ALA A 22 10.10 21.95 -2.05
C ALA A 22 10.68 20.64 -1.49
N TRP A 23 11.87 20.67 -0.88
CA TRP A 23 12.44 19.50 -0.20
C TRP A 23 11.65 19.11 1.05
N GLN A 24 11.27 20.10 1.87
CA GLN A 24 10.41 19.89 3.05
C GLN A 24 9.07 19.29 2.64
N GLU A 25 8.43 19.83 1.60
CA GLU A 25 7.14 19.33 1.09
C GLU A 25 7.23 17.88 0.58
N ARG A 26 8.30 17.52 -0.13
CA ARG A 26 8.52 16.13 -0.60
C ARG A 26 8.73 15.18 0.58
N LYS A 27 9.49 15.61 1.59
CA LYS A 27 9.72 14.82 2.80
C LYS A 27 8.43 14.61 3.57
N GLN A 28 7.62 15.66 3.72
CA GLN A 28 6.33 15.59 4.39
C GLN A 28 5.37 14.64 3.65
N GLN A 29 5.27 14.75 2.33
CA GLN A 29 4.45 13.85 1.51
C GLN A 29 4.87 12.39 1.64
N LYS A 30 6.18 12.11 1.70
CA LYS A 30 6.68 10.76 1.92
C LYS A 30 6.31 10.24 3.31
N ASN A 31 6.53 11.04 4.35
CA ASN A 31 6.19 10.68 5.72
C ASN A 31 4.68 10.46 5.91
N ASP A 32 3.84 11.31 5.32
CA ASP A 32 2.39 11.18 5.36
C ASP A 32 1.93 9.88 4.69
N TRP A 33 2.49 9.59 3.51
CA TRP A 33 2.26 8.32 2.83
C TRP A 33 2.67 7.12 3.68
N GLU A 34 3.86 7.13 4.28
CA GLU A 34 4.35 6.07 5.17
C GLU A 34 3.47 5.92 6.43
N ALA A 35 2.97 7.02 6.99
CA ALA A 35 2.09 7.03 8.15
C ALA A 35 0.74 6.34 7.84
N THR A 36 0.20 6.48 6.63
CA THR A 36 -1.06 5.81 6.26
C THR A 36 -0.99 4.28 6.34
N PHE A 37 0.20 3.68 6.24
CA PHE A 37 0.37 2.22 6.37
C PHE A 37 0.36 1.74 7.82
N ALA A 38 0.52 2.63 8.80
CA ALA A 38 0.41 2.25 10.21
C ALA A 38 -1.04 1.93 10.60
N GLU A 39 -2.00 2.47 9.85
CA GLU A 39 -3.44 2.26 10.06
C GLU A 39 -4.00 1.07 9.26
N ASP A 40 -3.24 0.56 8.27
CA ASP A 40 -3.66 -0.58 7.46
C ASP A 40 -3.59 -1.88 8.26
N LEU A 41 -4.60 -2.73 8.06
CA LEU A 41 -4.70 -4.05 8.70
C LEU A 41 -3.66 -5.05 8.18
N VAL A 42 -3.01 -4.76 7.05
CA VAL A 42 -2.05 -5.65 6.38
C VAL A 42 -0.87 -4.85 5.85
N ASP A 43 0.29 -5.49 5.69
CA ASP A 43 1.45 -4.82 5.11
C ASP A 43 1.23 -4.57 3.61
N LEU A 44 1.15 -3.29 3.24
CA LEU A 44 1.03 -2.84 1.85
C LEU A 44 2.25 -2.03 1.38
N ARG A 45 3.29 -1.89 2.23
CA ARG A 45 4.39 -0.93 2.04
C ARG A 45 5.23 -1.24 0.81
N THR A 46 5.39 -2.52 0.50
CA THR A 46 6.21 -3.01 -0.63
C THR A 46 5.44 -3.04 -1.95
N LEU A 47 4.14 -2.70 -1.93
CA LEU A 47 3.25 -2.83 -3.08
C LEU A 47 3.18 -1.54 -3.88
N PRO A 48 2.94 -1.64 -5.20
CA PRO A 48 2.76 -0.45 -6.03
C PRO A 48 1.45 0.27 -5.68
N LYS A 49 1.44 1.59 -5.79
CA LYS A 49 0.34 2.48 -5.33
C LYS A 49 -1.05 2.04 -5.81
N ASN A 50 -1.18 1.59 -7.06
CA ASN A 50 -2.45 1.11 -7.62
C ASN A 50 -2.98 -0.14 -6.90
N VAL A 51 -2.08 -1.03 -6.46
CA VAL A 51 -2.43 -2.22 -5.67
C VAL A 51 -2.84 -1.81 -4.27
N VAL A 52 -2.10 -0.89 -3.63
CA VAL A 52 -2.43 -0.36 -2.30
C VAL A 52 -3.85 0.22 -2.28
N LEU A 53 -4.15 1.12 -3.23
CA LEU A 53 -5.47 1.75 -3.32
C LEU A 53 -6.59 0.72 -3.51
N LYS A 54 -6.40 -0.25 -4.40
CA LYS A 54 -7.41 -1.28 -4.65
C LYS A 54 -7.57 -2.25 -3.48
N ALA A 55 -6.46 -2.61 -2.82
CA ALA A 55 -6.49 -3.41 -1.61
C ALA A 55 -7.30 -2.70 -0.52
N ARG A 56 -7.01 -1.43 -0.23
CA ARG A 56 -7.78 -0.60 0.72
C ARG A 56 -9.27 -0.56 0.39
N GLN A 57 -9.64 -0.42 -0.89
CA GLN A 57 -11.05 -0.48 -1.30
C GLN A 57 -11.71 -1.82 -0.96
N ILE A 58 -11.03 -2.94 -1.21
CA ILE A 58 -11.53 -4.28 -0.86
C ILE A 58 -11.61 -4.43 0.67
N LEU A 59 -10.59 -4.00 1.41
CA LEU A 59 -10.56 -4.05 2.87
C LEU A 59 -11.74 -3.28 3.49
N GLN A 60 -12.01 -2.07 3.00
CA GLN A 60 -13.16 -1.29 3.44
C GLN A 60 -14.48 -1.98 3.08
N ALA A 61 -14.60 -2.55 1.89
CA ALA A 61 -15.81 -3.29 1.52
C ALA A 61 -16.03 -4.51 2.42
N LEU A 62 -14.97 -5.27 2.73
CA LEU A 62 -15.03 -6.39 3.67
C LEU A 62 -15.41 -5.94 5.09
N ALA A 63 -14.89 -4.80 5.55
CA ALA A 63 -15.28 -4.20 6.83
C ALA A 63 -16.77 -3.81 6.87
N ASN A 64 -17.32 -3.39 5.73
CA ASN A 64 -18.76 -3.16 5.55
C ASN A 64 -19.58 -4.46 5.36
N GLN A 65 -19.00 -5.62 5.67
CA GLN A 65 -19.62 -6.95 5.53
C GLN A 65 -20.02 -7.28 4.08
N GLN A 66 -19.37 -6.64 3.11
CA GLN A 66 -19.61 -6.92 1.70
C GLN A 66 -19.05 -8.30 1.33
N ASP A 67 -19.81 -9.06 0.55
CA ASP A 67 -19.43 -10.41 0.16
C ASP A 67 -18.17 -10.41 -0.76
N TYR A 68 -17.18 -11.21 -0.39
CA TYR A 68 -15.90 -11.32 -1.10
C TYR A 68 -16.02 -11.87 -2.53
N ARG A 69 -17.11 -12.55 -2.87
CA ARG A 69 -17.34 -13.11 -4.22
C ARG A 69 -17.59 -12.00 -5.23
N GLN A 70 -18.04 -10.82 -4.80
CA GLN A 70 -18.15 -9.63 -5.65
C GLN A 70 -16.79 -9.17 -6.18
N PHE A 71 -15.72 -9.47 -5.46
CA PHE A 71 -14.35 -9.18 -5.86
C PHE A 71 -13.68 -10.37 -6.55
N HIS A 72 -14.47 -11.32 -7.07
CA HIS A 72 -13.98 -12.60 -7.62
C HIS A 72 -13.13 -13.40 -6.62
N GLY A 73 -13.38 -13.19 -5.32
CA GLY A 73 -12.75 -13.94 -4.25
C GLY A 73 -13.15 -15.41 -4.27
N LYS A 74 -12.18 -16.29 -4.00
CA LYS A 74 -12.40 -17.73 -3.93
C LYS A 74 -11.73 -18.33 -2.70
N ARG A 75 -12.41 -19.30 -2.09
CA ARG A 75 -11.82 -20.11 -1.02
C ARG A 75 -10.74 -21.03 -1.59
N LEU A 76 -9.62 -21.16 -0.90
CA LEU A 76 -8.57 -22.07 -1.27
C LEU A 76 -9.03 -23.51 -1.04
N ARG A 77 -8.55 -24.42 -1.90
CA ARG A 77 -8.91 -25.83 -1.82
C ARG A 77 -8.13 -26.56 -0.71
N HIS A 78 -6.87 -26.17 -0.50
CA HIS A 78 -6.01 -26.72 0.56
C HIS A 78 -6.46 -26.22 1.93
N ASP A 79 -6.76 -24.92 2.03
CA ASP A 79 -7.28 -24.28 3.24
C ASP A 79 -8.63 -23.61 2.98
N ARG A 80 -9.71 -24.28 3.40
CA ARG A 80 -11.07 -23.74 3.21
C ARG A 80 -11.37 -22.52 4.07
N PHE A 81 -10.56 -22.26 5.09
CA PHE A 81 -10.59 -21.05 5.91
C PHE A 81 -9.85 -19.88 5.29
N VAL A 82 -9.15 -20.09 4.17
CA VAL A 82 -8.40 -19.02 3.49
C VAL A 82 -9.14 -18.63 2.21
N ILE A 83 -9.35 -17.33 2.05
CA ILE A 83 -9.98 -16.72 0.89
C ILE A 83 -8.91 -15.93 0.15
N SER A 84 -8.75 -16.23 -1.14
CA SER A 84 -7.92 -15.44 -2.05
C SER A 84 -8.80 -14.56 -2.91
N ILE A 85 -8.55 -13.26 -2.83
CA ILE A 85 -9.24 -12.23 -3.60
C ILE A 85 -8.24 -11.60 -4.57
N PRO A 86 -8.49 -11.63 -5.89
CA PRO A 86 -7.63 -10.95 -6.85
C PRO A 86 -7.73 -9.44 -6.67
N VAL A 87 -6.62 -8.78 -6.33
CA VAL A 87 -6.55 -7.31 -6.27
C VAL A 87 -6.25 -6.77 -7.68
N THR A 88 -5.27 -7.38 -8.34
CA THR A 88 -4.88 -7.09 -9.73
C THR A 88 -4.44 -8.40 -10.41
N ARG A 89 -3.86 -8.30 -11.63
CA ARG A 89 -3.38 -9.48 -12.38
C ARG A 89 -2.34 -10.32 -11.62
N HIS A 90 -1.47 -9.66 -10.84
CA HIS A 90 -0.32 -10.29 -10.18
C HIS A 90 -0.43 -10.37 -8.67
N TYR A 91 -1.37 -9.63 -8.07
CA TYR A 91 -1.49 -9.52 -6.62
C TYR A 91 -2.81 -10.11 -6.13
N ARG A 92 -2.73 -10.83 -5.02
CA ARG A 92 -3.85 -11.49 -4.35
C ARG A 92 -3.88 -11.08 -2.89
N LEU A 93 -5.04 -10.62 -2.44
CA LEU A 93 -5.33 -10.42 -1.03
C LEU A 93 -5.73 -11.76 -0.43
N ILE A 94 -5.05 -12.14 0.64
CA ILE A 94 -5.33 -13.31 1.46
C ILE A 94 -6.13 -12.84 2.65
N CYS A 95 -7.31 -13.42 2.82
CA CYS A 95 -8.15 -13.20 3.99
C CYS A 95 -8.39 -14.55 4.68
N ARG A 96 -8.39 -14.57 6.00
CA ARG A 96 -8.82 -15.72 6.79
C ARG A 96 -10.26 -15.54 7.23
N ASP A 97 -11.07 -16.54 6.90
CA ASP A 97 -12.44 -16.72 7.37
C ASP A 97 -12.39 -17.17 8.84
N GLN A 98 -12.99 -16.37 9.72
CA GLN A 98 -13.17 -16.69 11.14
C GLN A 98 -14.65 -17.01 11.43
N GLY A 99 -15.38 -17.52 10.44
CA GLY A 99 -16.81 -17.83 10.52
C GLY A 99 -17.71 -16.59 10.41
N ASN A 100 -17.52 -15.62 11.31
CA ASN A 100 -18.40 -14.44 11.37
C ASN A 100 -17.80 -13.19 10.69
N LEU A 101 -16.48 -13.17 10.51
CA LEU A 101 -15.72 -12.04 9.97
C LEU A 101 -14.62 -12.57 9.05
N LEU A 102 -14.25 -11.75 8.06
CA LEU A 102 -13.11 -11.97 7.19
C LEU A 102 -11.96 -11.08 7.65
N ILE A 103 -10.91 -11.71 8.15
CA ILE A 103 -9.73 -11.02 8.63
C ILE A 103 -8.71 -10.97 7.49
N PRO A 104 -8.38 -9.79 6.96
CA PRO A 104 -7.32 -9.67 5.96
C PRO A 104 -5.98 -10.02 6.61
N GLU A 105 -5.21 -10.90 5.98
CA GLU A 105 -3.93 -11.39 6.50
C GLU A 105 -2.75 -10.76 5.78
N ALA A 106 -2.74 -10.80 4.44
CA ALA A 106 -1.64 -10.26 3.64
C ALA A 106 -2.05 -10.04 2.18
N VAL A 107 -1.34 -9.15 1.48
CA VAL A 107 -1.41 -9.06 0.01
C VAL A 107 -0.11 -9.61 -0.58
N ILE A 108 -0.23 -10.71 -1.31
CA ILE A 108 0.92 -11.43 -1.87
C ILE A 108 0.93 -11.32 -3.41
N SER A 109 2.12 -11.21 -3.98
CA SER A 109 2.33 -11.39 -5.43
C SER A 109 2.27 -12.88 -5.79
N HIS A 110 1.99 -13.21 -7.06
CA HIS A 110 2.15 -14.58 -7.58
C HIS A 110 3.60 -15.08 -7.42
N GLU A 111 4.58 -14.18 -7.49
CA GLU A 111 6.00 -14.53 -7.33
C GLU A 111 6.30 -14.95 -5.89
N ASP A 112 5.83 -14.17 -4.91
CA ASP A 112 6.00 -14.47 -3.48
C ASP A 112 5.32 -15.80 -3.08
N TYR A 113 4.15 -16.10 -3.66
CA TYR A 113 3.48 -17.39 -3.47
C TYR A 113 4.29 -18.60 -3.99
N ASN A 114 5.13 -18.41 -5.01
CA ASN A 114 5.96 -19.50 -5.56
C ASN A 114 7.24 -19.75 -4.76
N VAL A 115 7.77 -18.74 -4.06
CA VAL A 115 8.99 -18.90 -3.25
C VAL A 115 8.70 -19.72 -1.99
N CYS A 116 7.48 -19.68 -1.47
CA CYS A 116 7.04 -20.52 -0.35
C CYS A 116 6.51 -21.90 -0.82
N LYS A 117 7.23 -22.56 -1.74
CA LYS A 117 7.17 -24.02 -1.88
C LYS A 117 8.45 -24.59 -1.30
N PRO A 118 8.42 -25.34 -0.18
CA PRO A 118 9.58 -26.10 0.26
C PRO A 118 9.80 -27.24 -0.74
N GLY A 119 10.81 -27.10 -1.58
CA GLY A 119 11.12 -28.06 -2.64
C GLY A 119 12.32 -27.65 -3.49
N HIS A 120 13.48 -27.47 -2.87
CA HIS A 120 14.77 -27.78 -3.49
C HIS A 120 15.74 -28.27 -2.42
#